data_AF-A0A8J3Q690-F1
#
_entry.id   AF-A0A8J3Q690-F1
#
_cell.length_a   1.000
_cell.length_b   1.000
_cell.length_c   1.000
_cell.angle_alpha   90.00
_cell.angle_beta   90.00
_cell.angle_gamma   90.00
#
_symmetry.space_group_name_H-M   'P 1'
#
loop_
_entity.id
_entity.type
_entity.pdbx_description
1 polymer ?
#
loop_
_entity_poly.entity_id
_entity_poly.type
_entity_poly.pdbx_seq_one_letter_code
_entity_poly.pdbx_strand_id
1 'polypeptide(L)'
;MTLAGVVLALLVAGRVGVDVGPFRSTFSVTPSVFGDTEVLLPPLGSLQLDTHEGPAHLRISLDGLDQARTEALIEDPATITRASRTAVTDLRSGVNRLVMHATGVAMLGAMFAAAIVYRRIREMAWAGGLSLAVMAGSFGFAALTFHPRALTEPRYEGLLANAPAVVGDAQRLADRYDEYAAQLEKMVVNVGQLYSTVANLPVYTPDDGTIRVLHVSDLHLNPAAWPIIRSAVEQFHINVVVDTGDINDWGSEAEASFVASIALLKVPYVYVRGNHDSAITQAAVAAQPNAVVLDNRVITVAGLTFAGIGDPRFTPDKAVNPLSTGESATTVDMVQQVGERLADTVVNSPRSVDIALVHDPRSAEGLAGVTPLVLAGHAHTRSMTVLDHTKTRLLVQGSTGGAGLRGLEGESPRPLEMSVLYFDPAREFLAYDDITVGGAGLAEVTLKRHLVEPVLLDVEPSVSPS
;
A
#
# COMPACT_ATOMS: atom_id res chain seq x y z
N MET A 1 -42.58 -19.89 42.60
CA MET A 1 -41.90 -18.95 43.52
C MET A 1 -40.39 -19.08 43.47
N THR A 2 -39.79 -20.25 43.69
CA THR A 2 -38.33 -20.44 43.58
C THR A 2 -37.78 -19.99 42.23
N LEU A 3 -38.31 -20.52 41.13
CA LEU A 3 -37.87 -20.15 39.77
C LEU A 3 -38.06 -18.65 39.50
N ALA A 4 -39.20 -18.08 39.90
CA ALA A 4 -39.47 -16.65 39.76
C ALA A 4 -38.47 -15.78 40.57
N GLY A 5 -38.12 -16.22 41.79
CA GLY A 5 -37.12 -15.56 42.64
C GLY A 5 -35.72 -15.64 42.04
N VAL A 6 -35.34 -16.78 41.46
CA VAL A 6 -34.07 -16.95 40.72
C VAL A 6 -34.02 -16.02 39.53
N VAL A 7 -35.02 -16.06 38.65
CA VAL A 7 -35.06 -15.25 37.42
C VAL A 7 -35.00 -13.76 37.77
N LEU A 8 -35.83 -13.30 38.71
CA LEU A 8 -35.85 -11.89 39.10
C LEU A 8 -34.52 -11.44 39.71
N ALA A 9 -33.92 -12.27 40.57
CA ALA A 9 -32.65 -11.94 41.20
C ALA A 9 -31.51 -11.88 40.17
N LEU A 10 -31.46 -12.79 39.20
CA LEU A 10 -30.48 -12.76 38.11
C LEU A 10 -30.66 -11.54 37.20
N LEU A 11 -31.89 -11.15 36.87
CA LEU A 11 -32.13 -9.95 36.06
C LEU A 11 -31.68 -8.65 36.75
N VAL A 12 -31.77 -8.57 38.08
CA VAL A 12 -31.41 -7.36 38.84
C VAL A 12 -29.93 -7.33 39.22
N ALA A 13 -29.38 -8.47 39.64
CA ALA A 13 -28.06 -8.56 40.27
C ALA A 13 -27.17 -9.68 39.71
N GLY A 14 -27.53 -10.32 38.61
CA GLY A 14 -26.73 -11.33 37.93
C GLY A 14 -25.58 -10.76 37.09
N ARG A 15 -24.90 -9.70 37.56
CA ARG A 15 -23.81 -9.02 36.84
C ARG A 15 -22.61 -8.74 37.74
N VAL A 16 -21.40 -8.80 37.17
CA VAL A 16 -20.14 -8.56 37.86
C VAL A 16 -19.19 -7.75 36.96
N GLY A 17 -18.56 -6.72 37.52
CA GLY A 17 -17.48 -5.99 36.85
C GLY A 17 -16.13 -6.70 37.02
N VAL A 18 -15.44 -6.95 35.91
CA VAL A 18 -14.11 -7.57 35.85
C VAL A 18 -13.33 -6.92 34.72
N ASP A 19 -12.09 -6.51 35.00
CA ASP A 19 -11.22 -5.96 33.96
C ASP A 19 -10.64 -7.07 33.10
N VAL A 20 -10.62 -6.88 31.78
CA VAL A 20 -10.01 -7.81 30.82
C VAL A 20 -8.99 -7.03 30.01
N GLY A 21 -7.70 -7.24 30.30
CA GLY A 21 -6.63 -6.42 29.72
C GLY A 21 -6.84 -4.92 30.00
N PRO A 22 -6.86 -4.05 28.97
CA PRO A 22 -7.10 -2.62 29.14
C PRO A 22 -8.60 -2.25 29.24
N PHE A 23 -9.52 -3.22 29.08
CA PHE A 23 -10.95 -2.94 29.07
C PHE A 23 -11.58 -3.11 30.45
N ARG A 24 -12.40 -2.13 30.86
CA ARG A 24 -13.38 -2.32 31.92
C ARG A 24 -14.54 -3.12 31.36
N SER A 25 -14.77 -4.29 31.94
CA SER A 25 -15.76 -5.22 31.38
C SER A 25 -16.84 -5.58 32.40
N THR A 26 -18.05 -5.76 31.90
CA THR A 26 -19.20 -6.21 32.70
C THR A 26 -19.68 -7.56 32.18
N PHE A 27 -19.64 -8.57 33.05
CA PHE A 27 -20.14 -9.91 32.79
C PHE A 27 -21.54 -10.03 33.37
N SER A 28 -22.47 -10.61 32.61
CA SER A 28 -23.83 -10.86 33.10
C SER A 28 -24.38 -12.17 32.55
N VAL A 29 -25.24 -12.81 33.34
CA VAL A 29 -25.95 -14.02 32.91
C VAL A 29 -27.45 -13.81 33.02
N THR A 30 -28.16 -14.11 31.93
CA THR A 30 -29.62 -14.03 31.90
C THR A 30 -30.21 -15.40 31.53
N PRO A 31 -31.33 -15.79 32.16
CA PRO A 31 -32.05 -17.00 31.74
C PRO A 31 -32.49 -16.90 30.28
N SER A 32 -32.24 -17.95 29.51
CA SER A 32 -32.62 -18.01 28.09
C SER A 32 -33.06 -19.44 27.74
N VAL A 33 -33.81 -19.59 26.65
CA VAL A 33 -34.13 -20.93 26.10
C VAL A 33 -32.97 -21.46 25.27
N PHE A 34 -32.26 -20.56 24.61
CA PHE A 34 -31.08 -20.85 23.80
C PHE A 34 -29.83 -20.39 24.54
N GLY A 35 -28.73 -21.13 24.37
CA GLY A 35 -27.45 -20.80 24.96
C GLY A 35 -26.58 -20.11 23.93
N ASP A 36 -25.91 -19.05 24.35
CA ASP A 36 -24.97 -18.29 23.53
C ASP A 36 -24.15 -17.37 24.43
N THR A 37 -23.03 -16.90 23.88
CA THR A 37 -22.21 -15.86 24.49
C THR A 37 -22.16 -14.64 23.56
N GLU A 38 -22.53 -13.47 24.07
CA GLU A 38 -22.42 -12.20 23.37
C GLU A 38 -21.27 -11.38 23.97
N VAL A 39 -20.34 -10.94 23.12
CA VAL A 39 -19.28 -9.99 23.49
C VAL A 39 -19.60 -8.65 22.83
N LEU A 40 -20.00 -7.65 23.61
CA LEU A 40 -20.41 -6.33 23.15
C LEU A 40 -19.24 -5.33 23.28
N LEU A 41 -18.90 -4.64 22.19
CA LEU A 41 -17.90 -3.57 22.14
C LEU A 41 -18.55 -2.27 21.61
N PRO A 42 -19.12 -1.42 22.47
CA PRO A 42 -19.65 -0.14 22.03
C PRO A 42 -18.54 0.84 21.59
N PRO A 43 -18.73 1.66 20.54
CA PRO A 43 -19.85 1.70 19.59
C PRO A 43 -19.67 0.77 18.37
N LEU A 44 -18.65 -0.10 18.40
CA LEU A 44 -18.20 -0.89 17.26
C LEU A 44 -19.18 -2.00 16.87
N GLY A 45 -19.88 -2.60 17.84
CA GLY A 45 -20.85 -3.66 17.58
C GLY A 45 -20.68 -4.82 18.57
N SER A 46 -21.09 -6.02 18.17
CA SER A 46 -21.01 -7.22 19.01
C SER A 46 -20.50 -8.44 18.24
N LEU A 47 -19.97 -9.40 18.99
CA LEU A 47 -19.62 -10.73 18.54
C LEU A 47 -20.59 -11.71 19.21
N GLN A 48 -21.37 -12.42 18.40
CA GLN A 48 -22.24 -13.50 18.86
C GLN A 48 -21.53 -14.83 18.66
N LEU A 49 -21.51 -15.63 19.73
CA LEU A 49 -20.79 -16.90 19.79
C LEU A 49 -21.72 -18.01 20.30
N ASP A 50 -21.94 -19.03 19.46
CA ASP A 50 -22.76 -20.22 19.79
C ASP A 50 -21.99 -21.19 20.71
N THR A 51 -21.57 -20.70 21.87
CA THR A 51 -20.62 -21.37 22.77
C THR A 51 -21.18 -22.58 23.50
N HIS A 52 -22.48 -22.61 23.81
CA HIS A 52 -23.11 -23.65 24.62
C HIS A 52 -24.61 -23.72 24.32
N GLU A 53 -25.27 -24.81 24.70
CA GLU A 53 -26.73 -24.87 24.63
C GLU A 53 -27.39 -24.28 25.88
N GLY A 54 -28.67 -23.89 25.78
CA GLY A 54 -29.41 -23.21 26.84
C GLY A 54 -29.45 -24.00 28.17
N PRO A 55 -29.78 -23.38 29.30
CA PRO A 55 -30.73 -22.27 29.38
C PRO A 55 -30.14 -20.95 29.90
N ALA A 56 -28.95 -20.57 29.44
CA ALA A 56 -28.28 -19.35 29.88
C ALA A 56 -27.73 -18.56 28.69
N HIS A 57 -27.94 -17.25 28.71
CA HIS A 57 -27.26 -16.33 27.81
C HIS A 57 -26.19 -15.59 28.62
N LEU A 58 -24.94 -15.65 28.15
CA LEU A 58 -23.80 -14.98 28.76
C LEU A 58 -23.47 -13.72 27.97
N ARG A 59 -23.49 -12.56 28.62
CA ARG A 59 -23.07 -11.30 27.99
C ARG A 59 -21.83 -10.74 28.66
N ILE A 60 -20.86 -10.35 27.84
CA ILE A 60 -19.62 -9.66 28.22
C ILE A 60 -19.61 -8.31 27.51
N SER A 61 -19.82 -7.22 28.23
CA SER A 61 -19.72 -5.86 27.68
C SER A 61 -18.35 -5.28 27.96
N LEU A 62 -17.62 -4.85 26.94
CA LEU A 62 -16.37 -4.09 27.06
C LEU A 62 -16.71 -2.60 27.02
N ASP A 63 -16.98 -2.02 28.19
CA ASP A 63 -17.64 -0.72 28.32
C ASP A 63 -16.73 0.47 27.99
N GLY A 64 -15.42 0.32 28.18
CA GLY A 64 -14.44 1.37 27.86
C GLY A 64 -13.00 0.98 28.21
N LEU A 65 -12.05 1.77 27.71
CA LEU A 65 -10.62 1.59 27.96
C LEU A 65 -10.21 2.31 29.26
N ASP A 66 -9.40 1.62 30.07
CA ASP A 66 -8.72 2.22 31.19
C ASP A 66 -7.46 2.95 30.70
N GLN A 67 -7.44 4.28 30.84
CA GLN A 67 -6.39 5.13 30.28
C GLN A 67 -4.99 4.74 30.77
N ALA A 68 -4.82 4.53 32.08
CA ALA A 68 -3.51 4.22 32.65
C ALA A 68 -2.95 2.88 32.16
N ARG A 69 -3.83 1.88 31.96
CA ARG A 69 -3.42 0.56 31.41
C ARG A 69 -3.17 0.62 29.90
N THR A 70 -3.88 1.49 29.20
CA THR A 70 -3.72 1.68 27.74
C THR A 70 -2.39 2.38 27.44
N GLU A 71 -2.03 3.42 28.21
CA GLU A 71 -0.74 4.11 28.12
C GLU A 71 0.43 3.14 28.36
N ALA A 72 0.34 2.30 29.40
CA ALA A 72 1.35 1.27 29.68
C ALA A 72 1.49 0.19 28.58
N LEU A 73 0.47 0.03 27.72
CA LEU A 73 0.50 -0.89 26.57
C LEU A 73 1.24 -0.31 25.36
N ILE A 74 1.25 1.03 25.23
CA ILE A 74 1.86 1.75 24.10
C ILE A 74 3.38 1.90 24.32
N GLU A 75 3.81 2.07 25.57
CA GLU A 75 5.21 2.37 25.91
C GLU A 75 6.16 1.16 25.87
N ASP A 76 5.65 -0.08 25.94
CA ASP A 76 6.48 -1.30 25.98
C ASP A 76 5.89 -2.43 25.10
N PRO A 77 6.58 -2.85 24.02
CA PRO A 77 6.18 -3.96 23.16
C PRO A 77 5.95 -5.28 23.91
N ALA A 78 6.66 -5.51 25.03
CA ALA A 78 6.49 -6.72 25.84
C ALA A 78 5.15 -6.75 26.60
N THR A 79 4.46 -5.62 26.72
CA THR A 79 3.18 -5.50 27.42
C THR A 79 2.01 -5.99 26.56
N ILE A 80 2.10 -5.86 25.23
CA ILE A 80 1.09 -6.40 24.29
C ILE A 80 1.05 -7.94 24.35
N THR A 81 2.22 -8.59 24.35
CA THR A 81 2.32 -10.06 24.47
C THR A 81 1.89 -10.56 25.85
N ARG A 82 2.10 -9.77 26.92
CA ARG A 82 1.60 -10.10 28.25
C ARG A 82 0.09 -9.95 28.32
N ALA A 83 -0.48 -8.87 27.77
CA ALA A 83 -1.90 -8.61 27.75
C ALA A 83 -2.69 -9.69 27.00
N SER A 84 -2.17 -10.20 25.88
CA SER A 84 -2.81 -11.31 25.16
C SER A 84 -2.82 -12.61 25.95
N ARG A 85 -1.76 -12.91 26.71
CA ARG A 85 -1.71 -14.09 27.60
C ARG A 85 -2.59 -13.94 28.84
N THR A 86 -2.68 -12.76 29.43
CA THR A 86 -3.50 -12.53 30.63
C THR A 86 -4.98 -12.46 30.28
N ALA A 87 -5.36 -11.96 29.10
CA ALA A 87 -6.76 -11.82 28.70
C ALA A 87 -7.58 -13.11 28.85
N VAL A 88 -7.04 -14.27 28.44
CA VAL A 88 -7.72 -15.57 28.58
C VAL A 88 -7.93 -15.93 30.05
N THR A 89 -6.94 -15.63 30.90
CA THR A 89 -6.99 -15.89 32.34
C THR A 89 -7.98 -14.94 33.03
N ASP A 90 -8.01 -13.68 32.61
CA ASP A 90 -8.93 -12.65 33.10
C ASP A 90 -10.39 -13.00 32.74
N LEU A 91 -10.64 -13.43 31.49
CA LEU A 91 -11.95 -13.91 31.05
C LEU A 91 -12.41 -15.12 31.87
N ARG A 92 -11.53 -16.11 32.06
CA ARG A 92 -11.85 -17.31 32.87
C ARG A 92 -12.15 -16.94 34.32
N SER A 93 -11.36 -16.05 34.91
CA SER A 93 -11.59 -15.52 36.26
C SER A 93 -12.93 -14.79 36.33
N GLY A 94 -13.25 -13.99 35.32
CA GLY A 94 -14.51 -13.24 35.24
C GLY A 94 -15.74 -14.14 35.18
N VAL A 95 -15.72 -15.16 34.33
CA VAL A 95 -16.79 -16.17 34.25
C VAL A 95 -16.95 -16.92 35.57
N ASN A 96 -15.84 -17.35 36.19
CA ASN A 96 -15.90 -18.03 37.50
C ASN A 96 -16.53 -17.14 38.58
N ARG A 97 -16.15 -15.86 38.61
CA ARG A 97 -16.69 -14.89 39.56
C ARG A 97 -18.18 -14.65 39.32
N LEU A 98 -18.59 -14.55 38.05
CA LEU A 98 -19.99 -14.43 37.66
C LEU A 98 -20.80 -15.66 38.11
N VAL A 99 -20.32 -16.88 37.86
CA VAL A 99 -21.00 -18.14 38.26
C VAL A 99 -21.22 -18.18 39.77
N MET A 100 -20.20 -17.87 40.56
CA MET A 100 -20.32 -17.84 42.03
C MET A 100 -21.30 -16.76 42.48
N HIS A 101 -21.20 -15.56 41.91
CA HIS A 101 -22.08 -14.44 42.27
C HIS A 101 -23.54 -14.72 41.90
N ALA A 102 -23.79 -15.15 40.66
CA ALA A 102 -25.10 -15.51 40.14
C ALA A 102 -25.74 -16.62 40.96
N THR A 103 -24.98 -17.64 41.36
CA THR A 103 -25.47 -18.71 42.24
C THR A 103 -25.92 -18.17 43.59
N GLY A 104 -25.10 -17.32 44.23
CA GLY A 104 -25.44 -16.70 45.51
C GLY A 104 -26.68 -15.80 45.42
N VAL A 105 -26.74 -14.95 44.39
CA VAL A 105 -27.87 -14.05 44.12
C VAL A 105 -29.15 -14.83 43.86
N ALA A 106 -29.09 -15.88 43.03
CA ALA A 106 -30.23 -16.76 42.75
C ALA A 106 -30.76 -17.44 44.02
N MET A 107 -29.86 -17.99 44.85
CA MET A 107 -30.24 -18.62 46.12
C MET A 107 -30.91 -17.63 47.07
N LEU A 108 -30.34 -16.43 47.24
CA LEU A 108 -30.92 -15.40 48.09
C LEU A 108 -32.28 -14.92 47.57
N GLY A 109 -32.41 -14.74 46.25
CA GLY A 109 -33.67 -14.39 45.61
C GLY A 109 -34.77 -15.44 45.80
N ALA A 110 -34.42 -16.71 45.63
CA ALA A 110 -35.31 -17.83 45.89
C ALA A 110 -35.75 -17.93 47.35
N MET A 111 -34.80 -17.81 48.29
CA MET A 111 -35.07 -17.82 49.73
C MET A 111 -35.95 -16.63 50.14
N PHE A 112 -35.69 -15.44 49.61
CA PHE A 112 -36.47 -14.24 49.88
C PHE A 112 -37.92 -14.37 49.36
N ALA A 113 -38.10 -14.86 48.13
CA ALA A 113 -39.42 -15.15 47.58
C ALA A 113 -40.18 -16.18 48.42
N ALA A 114 -39.50 -17.24 48.89
CA ALA A 114 -40.10 -18.23 49.77
C ALA A 114 -40.44 -17.67 51.17
N ALA A 115 -39.61 -16.77 51.71
CA ALA A 115 -39.85 -16.11 52.99
C ALA A 115 -41.11 -15.23 52.95
N ILE A 116 -41.33 -14.49 51.88
CA ILE A 116 -42.52 -13.64 51.71
C ILE A 116 -43.80 -14.49 51.70
N VAL A 117 -43.78 -15.62 51.00
CA VAL A 117 -44.98 -16.45 50.78
C VAL A 117 -45.26 -17.37 51.96
N TYR A 118 -44.25 -18.09 52.44
CA TYR A 118 -44.43 -19.16 53.43
C TYR A 118 -44.03 -18.78 54.85
N ARG A 119 -43.18 -17.75 55.03
CA ARG A 119 -42.72 -17.22 56.33
C ARG A 119 -42.15 -18.26 57.29
N ARG A 120 -41.57 -19.34 56.77
CA ARG A 120 -41.03 -20.47 57.54
C ARG A 120 -39.64 -20.84 57.06
N ILE A 121 -38.75 -21.12 58.02
CA ILE A 121 -37.32 -21.38 57.77
C ILE A 121 -37.10 -22.65 56.93
N ARG A 122 -37.92 -23.70 57.11
CA ARG A 122 -37.78 -24.96 56.37
C ARG A 122 -38.04 -24.77 54.88
N GLU A 123 -39.09 -24.03 54.54
CA GLU A 123 -39.50 -23.72 53.18
C GLU A 123 -38.48 -22.80 52.49
N MET A 124 -37.87 -21.87 53.24
CA MET A 124 -36.73 -21.07 52.76
C MET A 124 -35.51 -21.96 52.46
N ALA A 125 -35.17 -22.90 53.34
CA ALA A 125 -34.04 -23.81 53.13
C ALA A 125 -34.24 -24.71 51.90
N TRP A 126 -35.44 -25.25 51.70
CA TRP A 126 -35.79 -26.00 50.49
C TRP A 126 -35.70 -25.15 49.23
N ALA A 127 -36.15 -23.90 49.26
CA ALA A 127 -36.05 -22.99 48.13
C ALA A 127 -34.58 -22.67 47.77
N GLY A 128 -33.72 -22.46 48.78
CA GLY A 128 -32.28 -22.27 48.58
C GLY A 128 -31.62 -23.51 47.98
N GLY A 129 -31.91 -24.70 48.52
CA GLY A 129 -31.38 -25.97 48.00
C GLY A 129 -31.83 -26.27 46.57
N LEU A 130 -33.11 -26.05 46.25
CA LEU A 130 -33.63 -26.21 44.90
C LEU A 130 -33.01 -25.20 43.93
N SER A 131 -32.83 -23.95 44.35
CA SER A 131 -32.12 -22.94 43.55
C SER A 131 -30.69 -23.37 43.24
N LEU A 132 -29.96 -23.87 44.23
CA LEU A 132 -28.59 -24.35 44.02
C LEU A 132 -28.56 -25.52 43.02
N ALA A 133 -29.49 -26.47 43.16
CA ALA A 133 -29.61 -27.59 42.22
C ALA A 133 -29.91 -27.14 40.78
N VAL A 134 -30.80 -26.15 40.62
CA VAL A 134 -31.11 -25.56 39.31
C VAL A 134 -29.90 -24.85 38.72
N MET A 135 -29.21 -23.99 39.49
CA MET A 135 -28.02 -23.26 39.00
C MET A 135 -26.89 -24.22 38.63
N ALA A 136 -26.61 -25.22 39.48
CA ALA A 136 -25.60 -26.23 39.22
C ALA A 136 -25.95 -27.07 37.98
N GLY A 137 -27.23 -27.43 37.80
CA GLY A 137 -27.71 -28.12 36.62
C GLY A 137 -27.56 -27.28 35.34
N SER A 138 -27.96 -26.01 35.37
CA SER A 138 -27.86 -25.11 34.22
C SER A 138 -26.41 -24.83 33.82
N PHE A 139 -25.54 -24.48 34.77
CA PHE A 139 -24.12 -24.26 34.47
C PHE A 139 -23.39 -25.55 34.10
N GLY A 140 -23.76 -26.68 34.71
CA GLY A 140 -23.24 -27.99 34.34
C GLY A 140 -23.62 -28.37 32.91
N PHE A 141 -24.87 -28.13 32.51
CA PHE A 141 -25.32 -28.39 31.14
C PHE A 141 -24.62 -27.49 30.12
N ALA A 142 -24.47 -26.19 30.43
CA ALA A 142 -23.70 -25.25 29.60
C ALA A 142 -22.23 -25.69 29.45
N ALA A 143 -21.59 -26.18 30.53
CA ALA A 143 -20.22 -26.67 30.49
C ALA A 143 -20.08 -27.98 29.68
N LEU A 144 -21.08 -28.87 29.76
CA LEU A 144 -21.09 -30.14 29.02
C LEU A 144 -21.35 -29.95 27.52
N THR A 145 -22.12 -28.94 27.15
CA THR A 145 -22.44 -28.58 25.77
C THR A 145 -21.52 -27.50 25.21
N PHE A 146 -20.39 -27.23 25.86
CA PHE A 146 -19.47 -26.19 25.42
C PHE A 146 -18.79 -26.56 24.10
N HIS A 147 -18.86 -25.67 23.12
CA HIS A 147 -18.33 -25.83 21.76
C HIS A 147 -17.12 -24.90 21.55
N PRO A 148 -15.87 -25.38 21.72
CA PRO A 148 -14.68 -24.53 21.62
C PRO A 148 -14.48 -23.89 20.24
N ARG A 149 -14.97 -24.55 19.17
CA ARG A 149 -14.89 -24.04 17.80
C ARG A 149 -15.72 -22.78 17.58
N ALA A 150 -16.75 -22.54 18.39
CA ALA A 150 -17.53 -21.30 18.32
C ALA A 150 -16.67 -20.05 18.59
N LEU A 151 -15.56 -20.20 19.33
CA LEU A 151 -14.63 -19.09 19.59
C LEU A 151 -13.84 -18.66 18.35
N THR A 152 -13.70 -19.54 17.35
CA THR A 152 -12.97 -19.26 16.11
C THR A 152 -13.89 -18.80 14.97
N GLU A 153 -15.20 -18.99 15.11
CA GLU A 153 -16.21 -18.64 14.09
C GLU A 153 -17.31 -17.70 14.66
N PRO A 154 -16.97 -16.53 15.23
CA PRO A 154 -17.96 -15.58 15.72
C PRO A 154 -18.79 -14.98 14.59
N ARG A 155 -20.07 -14.71 14.88
CA ARG A 155 -20.92 -13.86 14.04
C ARG A 155 -20.75 -12.40 14.47
N TYR A 156 -20.34 -11.56 13.54
CA TYR A 156 -20.11 -10.13 13.77
C TYR A 156 -21.35 -9.30 13.41
N GLU A 157 -21.74 -8.39 14.30
CA GLU A 157 -22.81 -7.42 14.05
C GLU A 157 -22.30 -5.98 14.20
N GLY A 158 -23.01 -5.02 13.60
CA GLY A 158 -22.64 -3.60 13.64
C GLY A 158 -21.45 -3.25 12.73
N LEU A 159 -20.62 -2.28 13.15
CA LEU A 159 -19.44 -1.84 12.39
C LEU A 159 -18.36 -2.94 12.31
N LEU A 160 -18.39 -3.91 13.23
CA LEU A 160 -17.51 -5.08 13.22
C LEU A 160 -17.83 -6.10 12.12
N ALA A 161 -18.99 -6.02 11.45
CA ALA A 161 -19.36 -6.94 10.38
C ALA A 161 -18.37 -6.96 9.20
N ASN A 162 -17.63 -5.87 8.99
CA ASN A 162 -16.62 -5.74 7.93
C ASN A 162 -15.20 -6.16 8.37
N ALA A 163 -14.99 -6.48 9.65
CA ALA A 163 -13.67 -6.80 10.19
C ALA A 163 -13.00 -8.04 9.58
N PRO A 164 -13.71 -9.15 9.26
CA PRO A 164 -13.11 -10.33 8.63
C PRO A 164 -12.50 -10.07 7.24
N ALA A 165 -12.99 -9.05 6.52
CA ALA A 165 -12.45 -8.68 5.21
C ALA A 165 -11.08 -7.98 5.29
N VAL A 166 -10.73 -7.44 6.46
CA VAL A 166 -9.48 -6.71 6.71
C VAL A 166 -8.40 -7.62 7.33
N VAL A 167 -8.78 -8.75 7.92
CA VAL A 167 -7.88 -9.64 8.67
C VAL A 167 -8.05 -11.09 8.19
N GLY A 168 -7.44 -11.41 7.06
CA GLY A 168 -7.39 -12.78 6.52
C GLY A 168 -6.35 -13.69 7.21
N ASP A 169 -6.79 -14.92 7.55
CA ASP A 169 -6.09 -16.14 8.00
C ASP A 169 -4.76 -16.03 8.75
N ALA A 170 -4.79 -16.39 10.04
CA ALA A 170 -3.64 -16.46 10.94
C ALA A 170 -2.56 -17.49 10.52
N GLN A 171 -2.90 -18.52 9.71
CA GLN A 171 -1.89 -19.42 9.14
C GLN A 171 -0.96 -18.71 8.15
N ARG A 172 -1.43 -17.68 7.43
CA ARG A 172 -0.60 -16.90 6.50
C ARG A 172 0.32 -15.91 7.23
N LEU A 173 0.21 -15.75 8.54
CA LEU A 173 0.99 -14.76 9.28
C LEU A 173 2.40 -15.25 9.62
N ALA A 174 2.60 -16.56 9.79
CA ALA A 174 3.93 -17.14 10.08
C ALA A 174 4.79 -17.25 8.81
N ASP A 175 4.23 -17.77 7.71
CA ASP A 175 4.94 -17.88 6.43
C ASP A 175 5.32 -16.50 5.88
N ARG A 176 4.43 -15.50 6.05
CA ARG A 176 4.73 -14.11 5.71
C ARG A 176 5.71 -13.46 6.67
N TYR A 177 5.90 -13.93 7.90
CA TYR A 177 6.86 -13.30 8.82
C TYR A 177 8.30 -13.67 8.45
N ASP A 178 8.54 -14.92 8.05
CA ASP A 178 9.85 -15.35 7.54
C ASP A 178 10.11 -14.76 6.15
N GLU A 179 9.10 -14.67 5.28
CA GLU A 179 9.21 -13.92 4.02
C GLU A 179 9.43 -12.42 4.26
N TYR A 180 8.71 -11.79 5.18
CA TYR A 180 8.84 -10.37 5.50
C TYR A 180 10.18 -10.05 6.18
N ALA A 181 10.67 -10.91 7.07
CA ALA A 181 12.01 -10.79 7.66
C ALA A 181 13.10 -10.98 6.60
N ALA A 182 12.97 -11.96 5.71
CA ALA A 182 13.88 -12.13 4.57
C ALA A 182 13.78 -10.97 3.56
N GLN A 183 12.59 -10.38 3.39
CA GLN A 183 12.34 -9.20 2.56
C GLN A 183 12.97 -7.94 3.17
N LEU A 184 12.86 -7.75 4.49
CA LEU A 184 13.50 -6.66 5.21
C LEU A 184 15.02 -6.80 5.22
N GLU A 185 15.54 -8.01 5.42
CA GLU A 185 16.97 -8.30 5.32
C GLU A 185 17.50 -8.00 3.92
N LYS A 186 16.79 -8.46 2.87
CA LYS A 186 17.11 -8.13 1.47
C LYS A 186 17.02 -6.63 1.21
N MET A 187 16.01 -5.93 1.69
CA MET A 187 15.91 -4.47 1.54
C MET A 187 17.08 -3.76 2.21
N VAL A 188 17.45 -4.14 3.44
CA VAL A 188 18.55 -3.48 4.18
C VAL A 188 19.91 -3.77 3.53
N VAL A 189 20.17 -5.02 3.13
CA VAL A 189 21.41 -5.40 2.43
C VAL A 189 21.48 -4.74 1.06
N ASN A 190 20.39 -4.74 0.29
CA ASN A 190 20.32 -4.10 -1.02
C ASN A 190 20.45 -2.58 -0.90
N VAL A 191 19.83 -1.92 0.08
CA VAL A 191 19.97 -0.46 0.29
C VAL A 191 21.41 -0.11 0.66
N GLY A 192 22.07 -0.90 1.52
CA GLY A 192 23.49 -0.72 1.85
C GLY A 192 24.43 -0.89 0.65
N GLN A 193 24.17 -1.88 -0.21
CA GLN A 193 24.95 -2.15 -1.42
C GLN A 193 24.66 -1.16 -2.57
N LEU A 194 23.42 -0.71 -2.69
CA LEU A 194 23.02 0.31 -3.66
C LEU A 194 23.66 1.64 -3.29
N TYR A 195 23.68 2.01 -2.01
CA TYR A 195 24.36 3.22 -1.52
C TYR A 195 25.88 3.19 -1.80
N SER A 196 26.55 2.05 -1.58
CA SER A 196 27.99 1.94 -1.85
C SER A 196 28.31 1.96 -3.34
N THR A 197 27.46 1.38 -4.18
CA THR A 197 27.66 1.37 -5.63
C THR A 197 27.41 2.75 -6.24
N VAL A 198 26.39 3.44 -5.75
CA VAL A 198 26.04 4.80 -6.14
C VAL A 198 27.16 5.80 -5.80
N ALA A 199 27.80 5.64 -4.64
CA ALA A 199 28.95 6.45 -4.23
C ALA A 199 30.21 6.23 -5.11
N ASN A 200 30.25 5.17 -5.91
CA ASN A 200 31.37 4.79 -6.77
C ASN A 200 31.11 5.03 -8.26
N LEU A 201 30.03 5.74 -8.62
CA LEU A 201 29.81 6.15 -10.01
C LEU A 201 31.01 6.98 -10.49
N PRO A 202 31.58 6.69 -11.68
CA PRO A 202 32.73 7.43 -12.19
C PRO A 202 32.44 8.93 -12.25
N VAL A 203 33.26 9.75 -11.59
CA VAL A 203 33.14 11.20 -11.66
C VAL A 203 33.51 11.66 -13.07
N TYR A 204 32.52 12.08 -13.84
CA TYR A 204 32.72 12.66 -15.16
C TYR A 204 32.90 14.18 -15.03
N THR A 205 34.06 14.69 -15.48
CA THR A 205 34.32 16.13 -15.57
C THR A 205 33.87 16.64 -16.95
N PRO A 206 32.83 17.50 -17.04
CA PRO A 206 32.30 17.96 -18.31
C PRO A 206 33.13 19.11 -18.92
N ASP A 207 32.95 19.33 -20.23
CA ASP A 207 33.29 20.60 -20.88
C ASP A 207 32.29 21.71 -20.46
N ASP A 208 32.78 22.95 -20.38
CA ASP A 208 31.97 24.12 -20.03
C ASP A 208 30.82 24.31 -21.05
N GLY A 209 29.57 24.23 -20.58
CA GLY A 209 28.37 24.55 -21.36
C GLY A 209 27.49 23.37 -21.81
N THR A 210 27.88 22.12 -21.57
CA THR A 210 27.02 20.95 -21.87
C THR A 210 25.78 20.91 -20.96
N ILE A 211 24.59 20.78 -21.55
CA ILE A 211 23.33 20.55 -20.83
C ILE A 211 23.15 19.05 -20.65
N ARG A 212 22.92 18.61 -19.41
CA ARG A 212 22.75 17.20 -19.02
C ARG A 212 21.33 16.93 -18.55
N VAL A 213 20.69 15.96 -19.19
CA VAL A 213 19.33 15.53 -18.89
C VAL A 213 19.38 14.11 -18.33
N LEU A 214 18.83 13.91 -17.13
CA LEU A 214 18.64 12.55 -16.62
C LEU A 214 17.26 12.05 -17.03
N HIS A 215 17.19 10.99 -17.83
CA HIS A 215 15.94 10.34 -18.19
C HIS A 215 15.67 9.16 -17.26
N VAL A 216 14.53 9.22 -16.58
CA VAL A 216 13.99 8.16 -15.73
C VAL A 216 12.59 7.80 -16.19
N SER A 217 12.14 6.59 -15.86
CA SER A 217 10.79 6.13 -16.15
C SER A 217 10.44 4.94 -15.28
N ASP A 218 9.15 4.68 -15.10
CA ASP A 218 8.63 3.44 -14.53
C ASP A 218 9.22 3.18 -13.13
N LEU A 219 9.13 4.19 -12.23
CA LEU A 219 9.69 4.10 -10.88
C LEU A 219 8.91 3.12 -9.99
N HIS A 220 7.61 2.92 -10.26
CA HIS A 220 6.73 1.94 -9.58
C HIS A 220 6.95 1.86 -8.07
N LEU A 221 6.93 3.03 -7.42
CA LEU A 221 7.09 3.18 -5.97
C LEU A 221 8.34 2.52 -5.37
N ASN A 222 9.38 2.23 -6.14
CA ASN A 222 10.58 1.65 -5.58
C ASN A 222 11.32 2.69 -4.73
N PRO A 223 11.40 2.53 -3.39
CA PRO A 223 12.08 3.51 -2.53
C PRO A 223 13.59 3.63 -2.83
N ALA A 224 14.20 2.60 -3.45
CA ALA A 224 15.61 2.64 -3.85
C ALA A 224 15.88 3.58 -5.03
N ALA A 225 14.86 3.97 -5.81
CA ALA A 225 15.04 4.84 -6.98
C ALA A 225 15.55 6.23 -6.57
N TRP A 226 14.95 6.87 -5.55
CA TRP A 226 15.27 8.25 -5.19
C TRP A 226 16.72 8.48 -4.76
N PRO A 227 17.33 7.65 -3.88
CA PRO A 227 18.75 7.77 -3.57
C PRO A 227 19.67 7.68 -4.80
N ILE A 228 19.37 6.79 -5.76
CA ILE A 228 20.16 6.64 -6.98
C ILE A 228 19.99 7.86 -7.88
N ILE A 229 18.74 8.30 -8.11
CA ILE A 229 18.44 9.49 -8.93
C ILE A 229 19.15 10.70 -8.35
N ARG A 230 19.09 10.91 -7.03
CA ARG A 230 19.78 12.03 -6.37
C ARG A 230 21.29 11.97 -6.59
N SER A 231 21.89 10.81 -6.44
CA SER A 231 23.33 10.70 -6.69
C SER A 231 23.69 10.82 -8.16
N ALA A 232 22.87 10.35 -9.09
CA ALA A 232 23.07 10.61 -10.51
C ALA A 232 23.02 12.12 -10.78
N VAL A 233 22.04 12.82 -10.19
CA VAL A 233 21.92 14.28 -10.26
C VAL A 233 23.18 14.97 -9.76
N GLU A 234 23.71 14.56 -8.60
CA GLU A 234 24.90 15.16 -7.99
C GLU A 234 26.18 14.82 -8.76
N GLN A 235 26.44 13.53 -9.05
CA GLN A 235 27.69 13.06 -9.65
C GLN A 235 27.83 13.51 -11.12
N PHE A 236 26.74 13.45 -11.89
CA PHE A 236 26.73 13.87 -13.29
C PHE A 236 26.37 15.35 -13.45
N HIS A 237 26.17 16.10 -12.36
CA HIS A 237 25.83 17.53 -12.42
C HIS A 237 24.67 17.80 -13.38
N ILE A 238 23.58 17.04 -13.20
CA ILE A 238 22.40 17.06 -14.07
C ILE A 238 21.72 18.42 -14.00
N ASN A 239 21.28 18.95 -15.15
CA ASN A 239 20.59 20.23 -15.23
C ASN A 239 19.07 20.11 -15.12
N VAL A 240 18.51 18.98 -15.57
CA VAL A 240 17.07 18.69 -15.51
C VAL A 240 16.85 17.18 -15.49
N VAL A 241 15.91 16.73 -14.66
CA VAL A 241 15.42 15.35 -14.70
C VAL A 241 14.15 15.31 -15.54
N VAL A 242 14.04 14.30 -16.40
CA VAL A 242 12.87 14.02 -17.22
C VAL A 242 12.33 12.65 -16.82
N ASP A 243 11.07 12.63 -16.40
CA ASP A 243 10.32 11.43 -16.04
C ASP A 243 9.22 11.17 -17.06
N THR A 244 9.29 10.03 -17.73
CA THR A 244 8.29 9.60 -18.72
C THR A 244 7.11 8.83 -18.14
N GLY A 245 6.94 8.81 -16.80
CA GLY A 245 5.72 8.37 -16.14
C GLY A 245 5.83 6.99 -15.50
N ASP A 246 4.70 6.52 -14.96
CA ASP A 246 4.60 5.34 -14.09
C ASP A 246 5.47 5.50 -12.83
N ILE A 247 5.35 6.67 -12.21
CA ILE A 247 5.99 6.97 -10.92
C ILE A 247 5.35 6.17 -9.77
N ASN A 248 4.03 5.94 -9.88
CA ASN A 248 3.23 5.17 -8.93
C ASN A 248 2.72 3.85 -9.52
N ASP A 249 2.17 2.98 -8.65
CA ASP A 249 1.56 1.71 -9.07
C ASP A 249 0.04 1.80 -9.22
N TRP A 250 -0.64 2.42 -8.25
CA TRP A 250 -2.10 2.45 -8.19
C TRP A 250 -2.71 3.83 -8.49
N GLY A 251 -1.88 4.88 -8.55
CA GLY A 251 -2.31 6.25 -8.74
C GLY A 251 -3.18 6.80 -7.60
N SER A 252 -3.01 6.30 -6.38
CA SER A 252 -3.83 6.66 -5.21
C SER A 252 -3.24 7.79 -4.38
N GLU A 253 -4.05 8.46 -3.55
CA GLU A 253 -3.60 9.54 -2.66
C GLU A 253 -2.56 9.05 -1.64
N ALA A 254 -2.65 7.79 -1.20
CA ALA A 254 -1.70 7.19 -0.26
C ALA A 254 -0.26 7.13 -0.81
N GLU A 255 -0.10 7.17 -2.13
CA GLU A 255 1.20 7.10 -2.81
C GLU A 255 1.83 8.48 -3.03
N ALA A 256 1.09 9.58 -2.76
CA ALA A 256 1.56 10.94 -3.01
C ALA A 256 2.84 11.30 -2.24
N SER A 257 3.11 10.65 -1.10
CA SER A 257 4.34 10.86 -0.34
C SER A 257 5.60 10.42 -1.09
N PHE A 258 5.49 9.45 -2.01
CA PHE A 258 6.63 9.01 -2.81
C PHE A 258 7.15 10.13 -3.71
N VAL A 259 6.22 10.84 -4.35
CA VAL A 259 6.46 11.98 -5.25
C VAL A 259 7.09 13.18 -4.53
N ALA A 260 6.89 13.31 -3.22
CA ALA A 260 7.49 14.40 -2.42
C ALA A 260 9.03 14.43 -2.47
N SER A 261 9.67 13.31 -2.82
CA SER A 261 11.12 13.22 -2.98
C SER A 261 11.66 14.07 -4.14
N ILE A 262 10.82 14.43 -5.13
CA ILE A 262 11.20 15.34 -6.23
C ILE A 262 11.74 16.66 -5.68
N ALA A 263 11.14 17.20 -4.61
CA ALA A 263 11.58 18.44 -3.96
C ALA A 263 13.01 18.40 -3.42
N LEU A 264 13.56 17.19 -3.21
CA LEU A 264 14.91 16.99 -2.68
C LEU A 264 15.98 17.02 -3.77
N LEU A 265 15.63 16.89 -5.05
CA LEU A 265 16.60 16.87 -6.17
C LEU A 265 17.21 18.24 -6.46
N LYS A 266 16.52 19.34 -6.11
CA LYS A 266 16.96 20.74 -6.30
C LYS A 266 17.26 21.17 -7.74
N VAL A 267 16.97 20.31 -8.71
CA VAL A 267 17.00 20.60 -10.15
C VAL A 267 15.57 20.51 -10.70
N PRO A 268 15.25 21.19 -11.83
CA PRO A 268 13.96 21.03 -12.48
C PRO A 268 13.62 19.57 -12.79
N TYR A 269 12.34 19.21 -12.64
CA TYR A 269 11.82 17.87 -12.85
C TYR A 269 10.65 17.90 -13.83
N VAL A 270 10.89 17.56 -15.09
CA VAL A 270 9.88 17.55 -16.14
C VAL A 270 9.20 16.18 -16.17
N TYR A 271 7.87 16.16 -16.18
CA TYR A 271 7.10 14.92 -16.01
C TYR A 271 5.94 14.83 -17.02
N VAL A 272 5.74 13.65 -17.60
CA VAL A 272 4.47 13.25 -18.25
C VAL A 272 3.84 12.09 -17.50
N ARG A 273 2.51 12.03 -17.50
CA ARG A 273 1.75 11.00 -16.81
C ARG A 273 1.86 9.65 -17.55
N GLY A 274 2.13 8.57 -16.82
CA GLY A 274 2.04 7.20 -17.34
C GLY A 274 0.64 6.60 -17.23
N ASN A 275 0.48 5.33 -17.60
CA ASN A 275 -0.82 4.65 -17.51
C ASN A 275 -1.14 4.13 -16.10
N HIS A 276 -0.18 4.08 -15.18
CA HIS A 276 -0.39 3.83 -13.75
C HIS A 276 -0.59 5.10 -12.92
N ASP A 277 -0.26 6.24 -13.51
CA ASP A 277 -0.39 7.52 -12.84
C ASP A 277 -1.77 8.12 -13.08
N SER A 278 -2.44 8.51 -11.99
CA SER A 278 -3.76 9.14 -12.05
C SER A 278 -3.66 10.66 -12.14
N ALA A 279 -4.80 11.33 -12.28
CA ALA A 279 -4.88 12.79 -12.11
C ALA A 279 -4.45 13.24 -10.71
N ILE A 280 -4.60 12.39 -9.68
CA ILE A 280 -4.14 12.65 -8.31
C ILE A 280 -2.61 12.62 -8.28
N THR A 281 -1.99 11.61 -8.90
CA THR A 281 -0.52 11.55 -9.03
C THR A 281 0.01 12.79 -9.75
N GLN A 282 -0.59 13.14 -10.88
CA GLN A 282 -0.20 14.32 -11.66
C GLN A 282 -0.31 15.62 -10.83
N ALA A 283 -1.37 15.78 -10.04
CA ALA A 283 -1.52 16.92 -9.16
C ALA A 283 -0.48 16.93 -8.03
N ALA A 284 -0.15 15.76 -7.45
CA ALA A 284 0.89 15.63 -6.43
C ALA A 284 2.29 15.95 -6.98
N VAL A 285 2.59 15.58 -8.23
CA VAL A 285 3.82 15.97 -8.94
C VAL A 285 3.83 17.47 -9.16
N ALA A 286 2.74 18.04 -9.69
CA ALA A 286 2.63 19.48 -9.95
C ALA A 286 2.75 20.35 -8.68
N ALA A 287 2.43 19.79 -7.50
CA ALA A 287 2.59 20.47 -6.22
C ALA A 287 4.05 20.59 -5.75
N GLN A 288 4.99 19.85 -6.37
CA GLN A 288 6.40 19.91 -6.00
C GLN A 288 7.05 21.19 -6.55
N PRO A 289 7.90 21.87 -5.76
CA PRO A 289 8.36 23.22 -6.07
C PRO A 289 9.25 23.33 -7.34
N ASN A 290 9.86 22.22 -7.73
CA ASN A 290 10.75 22.11 -8.89
C ASN A 290 10.16 21.27 -10.03
N ALA A 291 8.91 20.83 -9.92
CA ALA A 291 8.28 20.00 -10.94
C ALA A 291 7.58 20.81 -12.04
N VAL A 292 7.60 20.27 -13.24
CA VAL A 292 6.97 20.81 -14.45
C VAL A 292 6.22 19.68 -15.13
N VAL A 293 4.90 19.63 -14.93
CA VAL A 293 4.03 18.65 -15.59
C VAL A 293 3.70 19.10 -17.00
N LEU A 294 3.93 18.22 -17.99
CA LEU A 294 3.53 18.42 -19.37
C LEU A 294 2.23 17.65 -19.65
N ASP A 295 1.16 18.39 -19.91
CA ASP A 295 -0.14 17.86 -20.29
C ASP A 295 -0.58 18.53 -21.60
N ASN A 296 -0.11 17.96 -22.71
CA ASN A 296 -0.21 18.48 -24.07
C ASN A 296 0.25 19.94 -24.21
N ARG A 297 1.50 20.22 -23.82
CA ARG A 297 2.05 21.60 -23.83
C ARG A 297 3.54 21.63 -24.13
N VAL A 298 4.01 22.82 -24.52
CA VAL A 298 5.43 23.13 -24.76
C VAL A 298 5.98 24.08 -23.69
N ILE A 299 7.18 23.82 -23.17
CA ILE A 299 7.87 24.66 -22.19
C ILE A 299 9.39 24.59 -22.34
N THR A 300 10.11 25.66 -22.00
CA THR A 300 11.58 25.67 -21.96
C THR A 300 12.06 25.53 -20.52
N VAL A 301 12.94 24.57 -20.26
CA VAL A 301 13.51 24.26 -18.94
C VAL A 301 15.01 23.98 -19.12
N ALA A 302 15.85 24.56 -18.27
CA ALA A 302 17.31 24.34 -18.29
C ALA A 302 17.98 24.56 -19.67
N GLY A 303 17.43 25.45 -20.50
CA GLY A 303 17.95 25.76 -21.84
C GLY A 303 17.41 24.89 -22.97
N LEU A 304 16.62 23.85 -22.68
CA LEU A 304 15.98 22.96 -23.66
C LEU A 304 14.47 23.18 -23.71
N THR A 305 13.87 23.04 -24.88
CA THR A 305 12.43 23.14 -25.11
C THR A 305 11.80 21.76 -25.19
N PHE A 306 10.94 21.48 -24.23
CA PHE A 306 10.21 20.23 -24.09
C PHE A 306 8.78 20.39 -24.58
N ALA A 307 8.25 19.38 -25.25
CA ALA A 307 6.82 19.18 -25.42
C ALA A 307 6.42 17.85 -24.81
N GLY A 308 5.24 17.73 -24.22
CA GLY A 308 4.83 16.45 -23.67
C GLY A 308 3.33 16.32 -23.47
N ILE A 309 2.87 15.08 -23.48
CA ILE A 309 1.48 14.69 -23.23
C ILE A 309 1.47 13.39 -22.42
N GLY A 310 0.57 13.31 -21.44
CA GLY A 310 0.41 12.09 -20.63
C GLY A 310 -0.31 10.98 -21.40
N ASP A 311 -0.12 9.75 -20.95
CA ASP A 311 -0.83 8.58 -21.46
C ASP A 311 -2.35 8.76 -21.32
N PRO A 312 -3.15 8.48 -22.35
CA PRO A 312 -4.61 8.65 -22.27
C PRO A 312 -5.27 7.61 -21.34
N ARG A 313 -4.55 6.54 -20.99
CA ARG A 313 -5.05 5.42 -20.19
C ARG A 313 -4.83 5.66 -18.71
N PHE A 314 -5.60 4.92 -17.91
CA PHE A 314 -5.36 4.68 -16.50
C PHE A 314 -5.69 3.22 -16.19
N THR A 315 -4.67 2.37 -16.11
CA THR A 315 -4.79 0.91 -15.96
C THR A 315 -3.88 0.40 -14.85
N PRO A 316 -4.09 0.83 -13.59
CA PRO A 316 -3.23 0.43 -12.47
C PRO A 316 -3.28 -1.08 -12.15
N ASP A 317 -4.39 -1.74 -12.49
CA ASP A 317 -4.66 -3.13 -12.14
C ASP A 317 -4.53 -4.06 -13.37
N LYS A 318 -3.51 -4.92 -13.38
CA LYS A 318 -3.36 -5.99 -14.39
C LYS A 318 -4.23 -7.22 -14.09
N ALA A 319 -4.69 -7.40 -12.86
CA ALA A 319 -5.53 -8.52 -12.41
C ALA A 319 -7.03 -8.33 -12.71
N VAL A 320 -7.48 -7.09 -12.96
CA VAL A 320 -8.83 -6.81 -13.47
C VAL A 320 -8.96 -7.11 -14.97
N ASN A 321 -7.86 -7.42 -15.66
CA ASN A 321 -7.92 -7.93 -17.02
C ASN A 321 -6.92 -9.09 -17.31
N PRO A 322 -7.07 -10.26 -16.68
CA PRO A 322 -6.21 -11.43 -16.94
C PRO A 322 -6.40 -12.03 -18.35
N LEU A 323 -7.41 -11.54 -19.09
CA LEU A 323 -7.82 -12.03 -20.41
C LEU A 323 -7.41 -11.10 -21.57
N SER A 324 -6.81 -9.94 -21.32
CA SER A 324 -6.26 -9.11 -22.40
C SER A 324 -4.76 -9.35 -22.55
N THR A 325 -4.39 -10.53 -23.03
CA THR A 325 -3.04 -10.79 -23.56
C THR A 325 -2.76 -10.02 -24.88
N GLY A 326 -3.71 -9.18 -25.31
CA GLY A 326 -3.51 -8.10 -26.26
C GLY A 326 -4.37 -6.90 -25.86
N GLU A 327 -3.77 -5.71 -25.85
CA GLU A 327 -4.54 -4.49 -25.78
C GLU A 327 -5.52 -4.42 -26.97
N SER A 328 -6.74 -3.94 -26.74
CA SER A 328 -7.72 -3.80 -27.82
C SER A 328 -7.18 -2.85 -28.90
N ALA A 329 -7.55 -3.06 -30.18
CA ALA A 329 -7.18 -2.14 -31.25
C ALA A 329 -7.56 -0.68 -30.92
N THR A 330 -8.71 -0.49 -30.27
CA THR A 330 -9.14 0.82 -29.78
C THR A 330 -8.19 1.44 -28.75
N THR A 331 -7.54 0.64 -27.91
CA THR A 331 -6.53 1.12 -26.94
C THR A 331 -5.26 1.57 -27.66
N VAL A 332 -4.81 0.79 -28.65
CA VAL A 332 -3.67 1.15 -29.49
C VAL A 332 -3.92 2.45 -30.24
N ASP A 333 -5.09 2.58 -30.87
CA ASP A 333 -5.49 3.79 -31.61
C ASP A 333 -5.50 5.03 -30.71
N MET A 334 -5.99 4.91 -29.47
CA MET A 334 -5.99 6.03 -28.50
C MET A 334 -4.55 6.48 -28.17
N VAL A 335 -3.63 5.54 -27.98
CA VAL A 335 -2.23 5.85 -27.67
C VAL A 335 -1.52 6.48 -28.89
N GLN A 336 -1.81 6.03 -30.10
CA GLN A 336 -1.25 6.65 -31.32
C GLN A 336 -1.78 8.08 -31.54
N GLN A 337 -3.09 8.31 -31.35
CA GLN A 337 -3.72 9.63 -31.47
C GLN A 337 -3.14 10.67 -30.49
N VAL A 338 -2.66 10.22 -29.32
CA VAL A 338 -1.93 11.09 -28.37
C VAL A 338 -0.62 11.61 -28.96
N GLY A 339 0.08 10.77 -29.73
CA GLY A 339 1.26 11.17 -30.49
C GLY A 339 0.95 12.22 -31.55
N GLU A 340 -0.09 11.98 -32.35
CA GLU A 340 -0.56 12.93 -33.38
C GLU A 340 -0.96 14.28 -32.78
N ARG A 341 -1.70 14.26 -31.66
CA ARG A 341 -2.11 15.47 -30.94
C ARG A 341 -0.92 16.25 -30.39
N LEU A 342 0.10 15.56 -29.87
CA LEU A 342 1.32 16.22 -29.42
C LEU A 342 2.08 16.80 -30.62
N ALA A 343 2.14 16.10 -31.75
CA ALA A 343 2.77 16.58 -32.97
C ALA A 343 2.12 17.88 -33.46
N ASP A 344 0.79 17.97 -33.48
CA ASP A 344 0.08 19.23 -33.76
C ASP A 344 0.50 20.36 -32.81
N THR A 345 0.65 20.04 -31.52
CA THR A 345 1.08 21.00 -30.50
C THR A 345 2.52 21.47 -30.74
N VAL A 346 3.41 20.57 -31.19
CA VAL A 346 4.80 20.89 -31.53
C VAL A 346 4.87 21.75 -32.79
N VAL A 347 4.18 21.37 -33.87
CA VAL A 347 4.18 22.11 -35.16
C VAL A 347 3.65 23.54 -34.98
N ASN A 348 2.64 23.72 -34.14
CA ASN A 348 2.05 25.04 -33.87
C ASN A 348 2.81 25.85 -32.80
N SER A 349 3.90 25.30 -32.23
CA SER A 349 4.71 26.00 -31.24
C SER A 349 5.52 27.12 -31.90
N PRO A 350 5.58 28.33 -31.30
CA PRO A 350 6.45 29.40 -31.78
C PRO A 350 7.95 29.13 -31.51
N ARG A 351 8.27 28.07 -30.76
CA ARG A 351 9.64 27.64 -30.43
C ARG A 351 9.89 26.25 -30.98
N SER A 352 11.06 26.05 -31.57
CA SER A 352 11.56 24.72 -31.92
C SER A 352 11.62 23.85 -30.67
N VAL A 353 11.00 22.67 -30.74
CA VAL A 353 11.02 21.67 -29.67
C VAL A 353 12.28 20.82 -29.84
N ASP A 354 13.02 20.69 -28.75
CA ASP A 354 14.28 19.93 -28.71
C ASP A 354 14.00 18.47 -28.27
N ILE A 355 13.01 18.26 -27.39
CA ILE A 355 12.66 16.94 -26.84
C ILE A 355 11.14 16.81 -26.70
N ALA A 356 10.54 15.74 -27.24
CA ALA A 356 9.15 15.39 -27.00
C ALA A 356 9.04 14.23 -25.99
N LEU A 357 8.07 14.30 -25.08
CA LEU A 357 7.83 13.31 -24.04
C LEU A 357 6.48 12.64 -24.24
N VAL A 358 6.51 11.32 -24.30
CA VAL A 358 5.33 10.45 -24.28
C VAL A 358 5.60 9.31 -23.30
N HIS A 359 4.57 8.67 -22.76
CA HIS A 359 4.79 7.50 -21.92
C HIS A 359 5.01 6.24 -22.75
N ASP A 360 4.11 5.98 -23.71
CA ASP A 360 4.16 4.79 -24.54
C ASP A 360 4.93 5.03 -25.86
N PRO A 361 5.90 4.16 -26.22
CA PRO A 361 6.65 4.27 -27.47
C PRO A 361 5.77 4.29 -28.73
N ARG A 362 4.56 3.73 -28.69
CA ARG A 362 3.62 3.75 -29.81
C ARG A 362 3.14 5.15 -30.17
N SER A 363 3.14 6.08 -29.21
CA SER A 363 2.85 7.49 -29.49
C SER A 363 3.97 8.20 -30.26
N ALA A 364 5.16 7.61 -30.38
CA ALA A 364 6.30 8.25 -31.05
C ALA A 364 6.13 8.38 -32.57
N GLU A 365 5.33 7.51 -33.20
CA GLU A 365 5.13 7.51 -34.66
C GLU A 365 4.62 8.85 -35.19
N GLY A 366 3.64 9.46 -34.50
CA GLY A 366 3.11 10.78 -34.86
C GLY A 366 4.13 11.93 -34.74
N LEU A 367 5.22 11.73 -34.00
CA LEU A 367 6.26 12.73 -33.75
C LEU A 367 7.46 12.61 -34.71
N ALA A 368 7.44 11.62 -35.61
CA ALA A 368 8.49 11.40 -36.59
C ALA A 368 8.67 12.63 -37.50
N GLY A 369 9.88 13.17 -37.56
CA GLY A 369 10.22 14.36 -38.35
C GLY A 369 9.80 15.70 -37.74
N VAL A 370 9.07 15.70 -36.62
CA VAL A 370 8.52 16.89 -35.97
C VAL A 370 9.44 17.42 -34.84
N THR A 371 10.18 16.52 -34.20
CA THR A 371 11.18 16.80 -33.14
C THR A 371 12.44 15.98 -33.38
N PRO A 372 13.65 16.44 -32.98
CA PRO A 372 14.86 15.63 -33.13
C PRO A 372 14.93 14.43 -32.19
N LEU A 373 14.28 14.50 -31.02
CA LEU A 373 14.30 13.45 -29.99
C LEU A 373 12.91 13.26 -29.35
N VAL A 374 12.55 11.99 -29.15
CA VAL A 374 11.39 11.53 -28.39
C VAL A 374 11.88 10.64 -27.24
N LEU A 375 11.41 10.92 -26.03
CA LEU A 375 11.66 10.11 -24.84
C LEU A 375 10.37 9.37 -24.45
N ALA A 376 10.48 8.07 -24.19
CA ALA A 376 9.38 7.20 -23.79
C ALA A 376 9.75 6.23 -22.67
N GLY A 377 8.74 5.63 -22.03
CA GLY A 377 8.82 4.61 -20.98
C GLY A 377 8.00 3.36 -21.34
N HIS A 378 7.22 2.85 -20.37
CA HIS A 378 6.18 1.80 -20.49
C HIS A 378 6.67 0.38 -20.81
N ALA A 379 7.69 0.25 -21.68
CA ALA A 379 8.18 -1.05 -22.13
C ALA A 379 9.08 -1.74 -21.09
N HIS A 380 9.51 -1.02 -20.05
CA HIS A 380 10.52 -1.43 -19.06
C HIS A 380 11.82 -1.97 -19.67
N THR A 381 12.06 -1.71 -20.95
CA THR A 381 13.19 -2.27 -21.72
C THR A 381 13.83 -1.13 -22.48
N ARG A 382 15.06 -0.80 -22.08
CA ARG A 382 15.79 0.31 -22.68
C ARG A 382 16.11 0.04 -24.16
N SER A 383 15.87 1.02 -25.02
CA SER A 383 16.27 0.98 -26.43
C SER A 383 16.44 2.37 -27.03
N MET A 384 17.26 2.47 -28.08
CA MET A 384 17.44 3.68 -28.89
C MET A 384 17.24 3.30 -30.36
N THR A 385 16.29 3.96 -31.02
CA THR A 385 15.96 3.74 -32.43
C THR A 385 15.84 5.08 -33.17
N VAL A 386 15.93 5.05 -34.49
CA VAL A 386 15.58 6.19 -35.35
C VAL A 386 14.24 5.87 -35.98
N LEU A 387 13.28 6.78 -35.89
CA LEU A 387 11.95 6.58 -36.48
C LEU A 387 12.07 6.61 -38.00
N ASP A 388 11.50 5.58 -38.64
CA ASP A 388 11.68 5.27 -40.06
C ASP A 388 11.54 6.51 -40.94
N HIS A 389 12.50 6.66 -41.87
CA HIS A 389 12.55 7.74 -42.86
C HIS A 389 12.68 9.17 -42.30
N THR A 390 13.02 9.33 -41.01
CA THR A 390 13.23 10.64 -40.38
C THR A 390 14.58 10.73 -39.64
N LYS A 391 14.90 11.91 -39.11
CA LYS A 391 16.06 12.12 -38.22
C LYS A 391 15.68 12.08 -36.74
N THR A 392 14.43 11.76 -36.43
CA THR A 392 13.91 11.70 -35.06
C THR A 392 14.38 10.44 -34.39
N ARG A 393 15.03 10.59 -33.23
CA ARG A 393 15.43 9.46 -32.39
C ARG A 393 14.35 9.19 -31.35
N LEU A 394 14.10 7.91 -31.09
CA LEU A 394 13.26 7.45 -29.99
C LEU A 394 14.14 6.73 -28.97
N LEU A 395 14.25 7.30 -27.78
CA LEU A 395 14.86 6.67 -26.62
C LEU A 395 13.74 6.17 -25.70
N VAL A 396 13.60 4.84 -25.61
CA VAL A 396 12.72 4.18 -24.64
C VAL A 396 13.55 3.84 -23.43
N GLN A 397 13.16 4.32 -22.25
CA GLN A 397 13.85 4.09 -21.00
C GLN A 397 13.46 2.74 -20.40
N GLY A 398 14.44 2.08 -19.77
CA GLY A 398 14.18 0.93 -18.92
C GLY A 398 13.54 1.34 -17.60
N SER A 399 13.26 0.36 -16.73
CA SER A 399 12.65 0.66 -15.43
C SER A 399 13.65 1.25 -14.44
N THR A 400 13.49 2.52 -14.08
CA THR A 400 14.27 3.14 -12.98
C THR A 400 13.85 2.57 -11.62
N GLY A 401 12.64 2.03 -11.52
CA GLY A 401 12.16 1.26 -10.37
C GLY A 401 12.61 -0.21 -10.37
N GLY A 402 13.26 -0.70 -11.42
CA GLY A 402 13.53 -2.13 -11.60
C GLY A 402 12.24 -2.96 -11.57
N ALA A 403 12.19 -4.00 -10.75
CA ALA A 403 10.97 -4.78 -10.52
C ALA A 403 9.96 -4.10 -9.55
N GLY A 404 10.27 -2.92 -8.99
CA GLY A 404 9.40 -2.22 -8.03
C GLY A 404 9.14 -3.02 -6.75
N LEU A 405 8.06 -2.66 -6.03
CA LEU A 405 7.46 -3.55 -5.02
C LEU A 405 6.85 -4.81 -5.65
N ARG A 406 6.64 -4.83 -6.98
CA ARG A 406 6.11 -5.97 -7.73
C ARG A 406 7.10 -7.14 -7.85
N GLY A 407 8.38 -6.92 -7.57
CA GLY A 407 9.33 -8.01 -7.30
C GLY A 407 8.91 -8.88 -6.10
N LEU A 408 8.07 -8.35 -5.19
CA LEU A 408 7.44 -9.08 -4.09
C LEU A 408 6.17 -9.85 -4.54
N GLU A 409 5.62 -9.51 -5.71
CA GLU A 409 4.44 -10.13 -6.32
C GLU A 409 4.81 -11.22 -7.35
N GLY A 410 6.10 -11.54 -7.47
CA GLY A 410 6.61 -12.63 -8.31
C GLY A 410 7.18 -12.21 -9.67
N GLU A 411 7.32 -10.90 -9.96
CA GLU A 411 8.09 -10.46 -11.13
C GLU A 411 9.59 -10.79 -10.99
N SER A 412 10.23 -11.21 -12.08
CA SER A 412 11.66 -11.48 -12.11
C SER A 412 12.46 -10.22 -11.71
N PRO A 413 13.55 -10.36 -10.94
CA PRO A 413 14.40 -9.24 -10.58
C PRO A 413 14.90 -8.53 -11.85
N ARG A 414 14.48 -7.26 -12.04
CA ARG A 414 15.00 -6.39 -13.09
C ARG A 414 16.03 -5.42 -12.49
N PRO A 415 17.11 -5.11 -13.22
CA PRO A 415 18.02 -4.06 -12.80
C PRO A 415 17.31 -2.70 -12.84
N LEU A 416 17.84 -1.74 -12.09
CA LEU A 416 17.39 -0.35 -12.16
C LEU A 416 18.15 0.34 -13.30
N GLU A 417 17.42 0.97 -14.22
CA GLU A 417 17.99 1.59 -15.41
C GLU A 417 17.61 3.07 -15.52
N MET A 418 18.59 3.91 -15.84
CA MET A 418 18.40 5.33 -16.18
C MET A 418 19.46 5.74 -17.21
N SER A 419 19.22 6.83 -17.92
CA SER A 419 20.16 7.32 -18.92
C SER A 419 20.45 8.81 -18.74
N VAL A 420 21.71 9.20 -18.90
CA VAL A 420 22.14 10.61 -18.90
C VAL A 420 22.36 11.05 -20.35
N LEU A 421 21.61 12.03 -20.82
CA LEU A 421 21.69 12.56 -22.16
C LEU A 421 22.48 13.88 -22.14
N TYR A 422 23.33 14.07 -23.15
CA TYR A 422 24.22 15.20 -23.27
C TYR A 422 23.85 16.05 -24.48
N PHE A 423 23.67 17.34 -24.26
CA PHE A 423 23.37 18.34 -25.29
C PHE A 423 24.41 19.44 -25.29
N ASP A 424 24.75 19.94 -26.47
CA ASP A 424 25.66 21.07 -26.62
C ASP A 424 24.95 22.42 -26.33
N PRO A 425 25.67 23.55 -26.28
CA PRO A 425 25.05 24.88 -26.12
C PRO A 425 24.11 25.27 -27.28
N ALA A 426 24.23 24.65 -28.45
CA ALA A 426 23.32 24.85 -29.58
C ALA A 426 22.03 24.00 -29.47
N ARG A 427 21.94 23.15 -28.43
CA ARG A 427 20.84 22.23 -28.11
C ARG A 427 20.81 20.97 -28.99
N GLU A 428 21.94 20.60 -29.60
CA GLU A 428 22.09 19.35 -30.34
C GLU A 428 22.36 18.17 -29.40
N PHE A 429 21.71 17.03 -29.65
CA PHE A 429 21.90 15.80 -28.88
C PHE A 429 23.19 15.07 -29.31
N LEU A 430 24.17 15.01 -28.41
CA LEU A 430 25.54 14.54 -28.72
C LEU A 430 25.79 13.09 -28.34
N ALA A 431 25.32 12.68 -27.16
CA ALA A 431 25.67 11.40 -26.55
C ALA A 431 24.66 11.04 -25.46
N TYR A 432 24.64 9.78 -25.07
CA TYR A 432 23.98 9.34 -23.84
C TYR A 432 24.79 8.26 -23.12
N ASP A 433 24.72 8.27 -21.79
CA ASP A 433 25.28 7.23 -20.93
C ASP A 433 24.16 6.41 -20.33
N ASP A 434 24.25 5.11 -20.53
CA ASP A 434 23.37 4.11 -19.95
C ASP A 434 23.91 3.69 -18.60
N ILE A 435 23.13 3.93 -17.55
CA ILE A 435 23.43 3.51 -16.17
C ILE A 435 22.51 2.34 -15.82
N THR A 436 23.10 1.20 -15.51
CA THR A 436 22.40 0.00 -15.06
C THR A 436 22.93 -0.38 -13.69
N VAL A 437 22.05 -0.45 -12.69
CA VAL A 437 22.34 -0.91 -11.33
C VAL A 437 21.73 -2.29 -11.17
N GLY A 438 22.55 -3.30 -10.87
CA GLY A 438 22.10 -4.67 -10.65
C GLY A 438 20.96 -4.75 -9.64
N GLY A 439 19.90 -5.50 -9.99
CA GLY A 439 18.79 -5.78 -9.08
C GLY A 439 19.22 -6.68 -7.93
N ALA A 440 18.31 -6.93 -6.97
CA ALA A 440 18.56 -7.71 -5.75
C ALA A 440 19.46 -8.95 -6.00
N GLY A 441 20.70 -8.91 -5.50
CA GLY A 441 21.69 -10.01 -5.61
C GLY A 441 22.79 -9.83 -6.67
N LEU A 442 22.74 -8.79 -7.51
CA LEU A 442 23.78 -8.49 -8.51
C LEU A 442 24.55 -7.22 -8.11
N ALA A 443 25.79 -7.37 -7.67
CA ALA A 443 26.65 -6.28 -7.20
C ALA A 443 27.42 -5.57 -8.33
N GLU A 444 26.74 -5.26 -9.44
CA GLU A 444 27.38 -4.61 -10.59
C GLU A 444 26.62 -3.34 -10.98
N VAL A 445 27.36 -2.25 -11.11
CA VAL A 445 26.92 -1.07 -11.87
C VAL A 445 27.69 -1.02 -13.16
N THR A 446 26.94 -0.95 -14.24
CA THR A 446 27.47 -0.80 -15.58
C THR A 446 27.14 0.60 -16.07
N LEU A 447 28.16 1.31 -16.57
CA LEU A 447 28.01 2.55 -17.30
C LEU A 447 28.47 2.32 -18.73
N LYS A 448 27.60 2.60 -19.70
CA LYS A 448 27.91 2.44 -21.12
C LYS A 448 27.64 3.74 -21.87
N ARG A 449 28.68 4.31 -22.47
CA ARG A 449 28.57 5.53 -23.28
C ARG A 449 28.23 5.20 -24.73
N HIS A 450 27.30 5.98 -25.27
CA HIS A 450 26.89 5.95 -26.66
C HIS A 450 27.08 7.34 -27.26
N LEU A 451 27.85 7.42 -28.34
CA LEU A 451 27.96 8.65 -29.14
C LEU A 451 26.84 8.66 -30.17
N VAL A 452 26.18 9.80 -30.31
CA VAL A 452 25.19 9.99 -31.37
C VAL A 452 25.96 10.34 -32.64
N GLU A 453 25.88 9.48 -33.65
CA GLU A 453 26.49 9.79 -34.94
C GLU A 453 25.88 11.08 -35.51
N PRO A 454 26.72 12.03 -35.98
CA PRO A 454 26.23 13.19 -36.71
C PRO A 454 25.43 12.66 -37.89
N VAL A 455 24.23 13.20 -38.13
CA VAL A 455 23.50 12.87 -39.35
C VAL A 455 24.22 13.52 -40.52
N LEU A 456 25.20 12.82 -41.09
CA LEU A 456 25.90 13.22 -42.30
C LEU A 456 24.82 13.50 -43.35
N LEU A 457 24.76 14.75 -43.79
CA LEU A 457 24.04 15.08 -45.01
C LEU A 457 24.79 14.34 -46.12
N ASP A 458 24.10 13.44 -46.83
CA ASP A 458 24.53 13.04 -48.17
C ASP A 458 24.47 14.30 -49.03
N VAL A 459 25.53 15.09 -48.98
CA VAL A 459 25.80 16.11 -49.99
C VAL A 459 26.20 15.31 -51.21
N GLU A 460 25.24 15.10 -52.12
CA GLU A 460 25.56 14.69 -53.47
C GLU A 460 26.72 15.57 -53.95
N PRO A 461 27.83 14.99 -54.45
CA PRO A 461 28.97 15.78 -54.89
C PRO A 461 28.48 16.74 -55.96
N SER A 462 28.55 18.04 -55.67
CA SER A 462 28.19 19.09 -56.61
C SER A 462 28.97 18.86 -57.89
N VAL A 463 28.25 18.59 -58.98
CA VAL A 463 28.82 18.58 -60.32
C VAL A 463 29.43 19.96 -60.54
N SER A 464 30.76 20.01 -60.61
CA SER A 464 31.48 21.24 -60.92
C SER A 464 31.14 21.66 -62.36
N PRO A 465 30.77 22.92 -62.63
CA PRO A 465 30.61 23.39 -63.99
C PRO A 465 31.98 23.67 -64.62
N SER A 466 32.02 23.40 -65.94
CA SER A 466 33.08 23.57 -66.96
C SER A 466 34.29 22.65 -66.91
#